data_AF-A0A140C2U6-F1
#
_entry.id   AF-A0A140C2U6-F1
#
_cell.length_a   1.000
_cell.length_b   1.000
_cell.length_c   1.000
_cell.angle_alpha   90.00
_cell.angle_beta   90.00
_cell.angle_gamma   90.00
#
_symmetry.space_group_name_H-M   'P 1'
#
loop_
_entity.id
_entity.type
_entity.pdbx_description
1 polymer ?
#
loop_
_entity_poly.entity_id
_entity_poly.type
_entity_poly.pdbx_seq_one_letter_code
_entity_poly.pdbx_strand_id
1 'polypeptide(L)'
;MNGYDEFFSNMNDEEWENFAVDVLTRVGFEILTFPSFGADGGKDFLVEYNGIKYIVSCKHYINSGHHVGVKDESDIIDRIVQHQANGFIGFYSTGITSKLQERLDGIKANTKYNYIIFYKNMISIIIPKMDSKVLFMDARDV
;
A
#
# COMPACT_ATOMS: atom_id res chain seq x y z
N MET A 1 -2.17 -19.38 -10.96
CA MET A 1 -1.43 -18.12 -10.76
C MET A 1 -1.70 -17.27 -11.99
N ASN A 2 -2.35 -16.13 -11.86
CA ASN A 2 -2.53 -15.23 -13.01
C ASN A 2 -1.20 -14.47 -13.25
N GLY A 3 -1.03 -13.83 -14.42
CA GLY A 3 0.25 -13.14 -14.73
C GLY A 3 0.65 -12.05 -13.73
N TYR A 4 -0.31 -11.49 -12.99
CA TYR A 4 -0.04 -10.51 -11.93
C TYR A 4 0.50 -11.15 -10.66
N ASP A 5 0.04 -12.35 -10.30
CA ASP A 5 0.57 -13.08 -9.15
C ASP A 5 2.07 -13.37 -9.33
N GLU A 6 2.48 -13.79 -10.53
CA GLU A 6 3.90 -14.02 -10.87
C GLU A 6 4.70 -12.72 -10.86
N PHE A 7 4.16 -11.67 -11.46
CA PHE A 7 4.78 -10.34 -11.45
C PHE A 7 5.02 -9.83 -10.02
N PHE A 8 4.02 -9.91 -9.15
CA PHE A 8 4.15 -9.49 -7.76
C PHE A 8 5.08 -10.40 -6.97
N SER A 9 5.02 -11.72 -7.15
CA SER A 9 5.89 -12.68 -6.45
C SER A 9 7.38 -12.48 -6.70
N ASN A 10 7.75 -11.89 -7.84
CA ASN A 10 9.13 -11.60 -8.19
C ASN A 10 9.67 -10.29 -7.59
N MET A 11 8.82 -9.50 -6.91
CA MET A 11 9.26 -8.30 -6.19
C MET A 11 9.77 -8.65 -4.79
N ASN A 12 10.81 -7.96 -4.36
CA ASN A 12 11.18 -7.89 -2.95
C ASN A 12 10.37 -6.79 -2.22
N ASP A 13 10.55 -6.67 -0.89
CA ASP A 13 9.80 -5.71 -0.07
C ASP A 13 10.03 -4.25 -0.48
N GLU A 14 11.25 -3.88 -0.86
CA GLU A 14 11.61 -2.53 -1.31
C GLU A 14 11.00 -2.22 -2.69
N GLU A 15 11.02 -3.19 -3.61
CA GLU A 15 10.35 -3.08 -4.91
C GLU A 15 8.83 -2.94 -4.73
N TRP A 16 8.24 -3.65 -3.77
CA TRP A 16 6.81 -3.52 -3.44
C TRP A 16 6.46 -2.15 -2.87
N GLU A 17 7.30 -1.58 -2.00
CA GLU A 17 7.14 -0.23 -1.46
C GLU A 17 7.21 0.83 -2.57
N ASN A 18 8.20 0.76 -3.45
CA ASN A 18 8.32 1.66 -4.60
C ASN A 18 7.13 1.51 -5.56
N PHE A 19 6.71 0.28 -5.81
CA PHE A 19 5.53 0.02 -6.63
C PHE A 19 4.25 0.62 -6.02
N ALA A 20 4.12 0.66 -4.70
CA ALA A 20 3.02 1.34 -4.03
C ALA A 20 3.00 2.84 -4.33
N VAL A 21 4.16 3.50 -4.34
CA VAL A 21 4.30 4.92 -4.70
C VAL A 21 3.83 5.16 -6.13
N ASP A 22 4.24 4.32 -7.09
CA ASP A 22 3.84 4.44 -8.49
C ASP A 22 2.33 4.29 -8.68
N VAL A 23 1.75 3.27 -8.05
CA VAL A 23 0.30 3.00 -8.11
C VAL A 23 -0.48 4.16 -7.48
N LEU A 24 -0.10 4.61 -6.29
CA LEU A 24 -0.79 5.70 -5.59
C LEU A 24 -0.71 7.02 -6.37
N THR A 25 0.46 7.35 -6.92
CA THR A 25 0.63 8.52 -7.79
C THR A 25 -0.31 8.44 -8.99
N ARG A 26 -0.40 7.27 -9.64
CA ARG A 26 -1.20 7.10 -10.85
C ARG A 26 -2.71 7.12 -10.60
N VAL A 27 -3.16 6.73 -9.41
CA VAL A 27 -4.58 6.87 -9.01
C VAL A 27 -4.92 8.24 -8.43
N GLY A 28 -3.96 9.17 -8.42
CA GLY A 28 -4.17 10.59 -8.14
C GLY A 28 -3.76 11.06 -6.74
N PHE A 29 -3.03 10.26 -5.97
CA PHE A 29 -2.44 10.72 -4.72
C PHE A 29 -1.19 11.57 -4.98
N GLU A 30 -0.99 12.59 -4.16
CA GLU A 30 0.26 13.33 -4.07
C GLU A 30 1.18 12.66 -3.03
N ILE A 31 2.45 12.44 -3.37
CA ILE A 31 3.44 11.85 -2.46
C ILE A 31 4.06 12.97 -1.62
N LEU A 32 3.79 12.95 -0.30
CA LEU A 32 4.32 13.95 0.63
C LEU A 32 5.70 13.57 1.17
N THR A 33 5.90 12.28 1.43
CA THR A 33 7.20 11.70 1.78
C THR A 33 7.40 10.41 1.01
N PHE A 34 8.65 10.07 0.70
CA PHE A 34 8.99 8.79 0.06
C PHE A 34 9.36 7.74 1.12
N PRO A 35 9.22 6.43 0.82
CA PRO A 35 9.82 5.37 1.62
C PRO A 35 11.31 5.66 1.85
N SER A 36 11.80 5.52 3.08
CA SER A 36 13.20 5.83 3.37
C SER A 36 14.07 4.60 3.19
N PHE A 37 15.16 4.68 2.43
CA PHE A 37 16.12 3.55 2.31
C PHE A 37 16.78 3.25 3.67
N GLY A 38 16.87 1.97 4.08
CA GLY A 38 17.69 1.55 5.23
C GLY A 38 17.04 0.58 6.23
N ALA A 39 17.89 -0.09 7.01
CA ALA A 39 17.73 -1.38 7.71
C ALA A 39 16.68 -1.51 8.84
N ASP A 40 15.75 -0.56 9.01
CA ASP A 40 14.84 -0.57 10.17
C ASP A 40 13.36 -0.63 9.76
N GLY A 41 12.76 -1.80 9.98
CA GLY A 41 11.43 -1.92 10.61
C GLY A 41 10.15 -1.83 9.78
N GLY A 42 10.23 -1.52 8.48
CA GLY A 42 9.05 -1.29 7.64
C GLY A 42 8.66 0.19 7.71
N LYS A 43 8.89 0.90 6.62
CA LYS A 43 8.83 2.35 6.62
C LYS A 43 7.58 2.82 5.92
N ASP A 44 6.81 3.55 6.70
CA ASP A 44 5.66 4.24 6.18
C ASP A 44 6.07 5.46 5.38
N PHE A 45 5.20 5.81 4.44
CA PHE A 45 5.28 7.07 3.74
C PHE A 45 3.93 7.78 3.77
N LEU A 46 3.94 9.07 3.47
CA LEU A 46 2.77 9.93 3.54
C LEU A 46 2.31 10.31 2.14
N VAL A 47 1.00 10.24 1.95
CA VAL A 47 0.34 10.69 0.73
C VAL A 47 -0.83 11.60 1.06
N GLU A 48 -1.25 12.40 0.09
CA GLU A 48 -2.44 13.23 0.18
C GLU A 48 -3.39 12.97 -0.98
N TYR A 49 -4.69 12.98 -0.71
CA TYR A 49 -5.74 12.97 -1.74
C TYR A 49 -6.86 13.91 -1.33
N ASN A 50 -7.14 14.91 -2.17
CA ASN A 50 -8.15 15.95 -1.92
C ASN A 50 -8.03 16.61 -0.53
N GLY A 51 -6.79 16.92 -0.09
CA GLY A 51 -6.52 17.55 1.20
C GLY A 51 -6.61 16.61 2.42
N ILE A 52 -6.74 15.30 2.20
CA ILE A 52 -6.73 14.29 3.27
C ILE A 52 -5.39 13.57 3.26
N LYS A 53 -4.64 13.68 4.35
CA LYS A 53 -3.34 13.02 4.51
C LYS A 53 -3.50 11.59 5.01
N TYR A 54 -2.77 10.66 4.42
CA TYR A 54 -2.75 9.26 4.82
C TYR A 54 -1.32 8.80 5.11
N ILE A 55 -1.17 7.99 6.16
CA ILE A 55 0.02 7.17 6.35
C ILE A 55 -0.17 5.84 5.62
N VAL A 56 0.81 5.44 4.82
CA VAL A 56 0.78 4.24 4.00
C VAL A 56 1.66 3.16 4.62
N SER A 57 1.09 1.99 4.84
CA SER A 57 1.77 0.77 5.27
C SER A 57 1.83 -0.22 4.12
N CYS A 58 3.03 -0.73 3.81
CA CYS A 58 3.23 -1.73 2.77
C CYS A 58 3.54 -3.10 3.39
N LYS A 59 2.86 -4.15 2.92
CA LYS A 59 3.12 -5.54 3.34
C LYS A 59 3.11 -6.47 2.13
N HIS A 60 4.21 -7.18 1.91
CA HIS A 60 4.39 -8.08 0.78
C HIS A 60 4.47 -9.54 1.21
N TYR A 61 3.30 -10.20 1.34
CA TYR A 61 3.18 -11.58 1.81
C TYR A 61 2.73 -12.57 0.73
N ILE A 62 2.85 -12.21 -0.55
CA ILE A 62 2.33 -13.06 -1.64
C ILE A 62 3.02 -14.43 -1.70
N ASN A 63 4.33 -14.46 -1.44
CA ASN A 63 5.13 -15.69 -1.44
C ASN A 63 4.86 -16.59 -0.22
N SER A 64 4.49 -16.00 0.92
CA SER A 64 4.15 -16.77 2.13
C SER A 64 2.68 -17.16 2.19
N GLY A 65 1.82 -16.51 1.40
CA GLY A 65 0.37 -16.69 1.44
C GLY A 65 -0.31 -16.15 2.71
N HIS A 66 0.45 -15.51 3.62
CA HIS A 66 -0.12 -14.96 4.85
C HIS A 66 -1.01 -13.75 4.56
N HIS A 67 -2.14 -13.69 5.27
CA HIS A 67 -2.98 -12.51 5.32
C HIS A 67 -2.49 -11.53 6.37
N VAL A 68 -2.56 -10.24 6.06
CA VAL A 68 -2.16 -9.18 7.00
C VAL A 68 -3.14 -9.14 8.17
N GLY A 69 -2.62 -9.30 9.38
CA GLY A 69 -3.37 -9.39 10.62
C GLY A 69 -3.12 -8.24 11.58
N VAL A 70 -3.81 -8.28 12.73
CA VAL A 70 -3.69 -7.28 13.80
C VAL A 70 -2.26 -7.15 14.34
N LYS A 71 -1.47 -8.23 14.29
CA LYS A 71 -0.06 -8.22 14.73
C LYS A 71 0.87 -7.51 13.75
N ASP A 72 0.53 -7.53 12.46
CA ASP A 72 1.31 -6.86 11.42
C ASP A 72 1.01 -5.36 11.40
N GLU A 73 -0.16 -4.97 11.92
CA GLU A 73 -0.66 -3.59 12.04
C GLU A 73 -1.09 -3.26 13.47
N SER A 74 -0.13 -3.28 14.41
CA SER A 74 -0.37 -3.11 15.85
C SER A 74 -0.74 -1.68 16.26
N ASP A 75 -0.18 -0.65 15.63
CA ASP A 75 -0.16 0.73 16.17
C ASP A 75 -0.73 1.77 15.20
N ILE A 76 -1.81 1.41 14.49
CA ILE A 76 -2.42 2.24 13.43
C ILE A 76 -2.75 3.66 13.90
N ILE A 77 -3.44 3.82 15.04
CA ILE A 77 -3.85 5.14 15.53
C ILE A 77 -2.62 5.98 15.91
N ASP A 78 -1.66 5.38 16.59
CA ASP A 78 -0.46 6.07 17.06
C ASP A 78 0.37 6.57 15.87
N ARG A 79 0.49 5.76 14.81
CA ARG A 79 1.14 6.13 13.54
C ARG A 79 0.41 7.28 12.85
N ILE A 80 -0.93 7.24 12.78
CA ILE A 80 -1.72 8.35 12.22
C ILE A 80 -1.45 9.65 13.02
N VAL A 81 -1.45 9.58 14.35
CA VAL A 81 -1.23 10.75 15.22
C VAL A 81 0.19 11.29 15.10
N GLN A 82 1.19 10.41 15.17
CA GLN A 82 2.62 10.75 15.09
C GLN A 82 2.94 11.49 13.79
N HIS A 83 2.34 11.08 12.67
CA HIS A 83 2.57 11.69 11.36
C HIS A 83 1.56 12.78 11.00
N GLN A 84 0.70 13.18 11.94
CA GLN A 84 -0.34 14.20 11.73
C GLN A 84 -1.21 13.90 10.49
N ALA A 85 -1.53 12.63 10.28
CA ALA A 85 -2.38 12.15 9.20
C ALA A 85 -3.86 12.14 9.61
N ASN A 86 -4.72 11.95 8.63
CA ASN A 86 -6.17 11.86 8.77
C ASN A 86 -6.70 10.45 8.49
N GLY A 87 -5.84 9.54 8.04
CA GLY A 87 -6.21 8.17 7.79
C GLY A 87 -5.02 7.27 7.52
N PHE A 88 -5.34 6.02 7.25
CA PHE A 88 -4.40 4.94 7.02
C PHE A 88 -4.64 4.28 5.65
N ILE A 89 -3.57 3.96 4.94
CA ILE A 89 -3.64 3.15 3.73
C ILE A 89 -2.85 1.87 3.96
N GLY A 90 -3.51 0.73 3.78
CA GLY A 90 -2.84 -0.57 3.70
C GLY A 90 -2.62 -0.95 2.25
N PHE A 91 -1.36 -1.07 1.82
CA PHE A 91 -0.98 -1.50 0.47
C PHE A 91 -0.37 -2.90 0.51
N TYR A 92 -1.22 -3.91 0.29
CA TYR A 92 -0.90 -5.30 0.61
C TYR A 92 -0.96 -6.20 -0.62
N SER A 93 0.02 -7.10 -0.74
CA SER A 93 0.04 -8.10 -1.81
C SER A 93 -0.93 -9.27 -1.55
N THR A 94 -1.51 -9.32 -0.34
CA THR A 94 -2.52 -10.29 0.07
C THR A 94 -3.71 -9.57 0.71
N GLY A 95 -4.77 -10.32 1.04
CA GLY A 95 -5.91 -9.78 1.80
C GLY A 95 -5.59 -9.60 3.29
N ILE A 96 -6.50 -8.97 4.02
CA ILE A 96 -6.44 -8.83 5.47
C ILE A 96 -7.27 -9.90 6.18
N THR A 97 -6.92 -10.21 7.43
CA THR A 97 -7.74 -11.07 8.29
C THR A 97 -9.04 -10.36 8.71
N SER A 98 -10.10 -11.12 9.01
CA SER A 98 -11.37 -10.55 9.51
C SER A 98 -11.18 -9.73 10.79
N LYS A 99 -10.25 -10.13 11.67
CA LYS A 99 -9.93 -9.37 12.89
C LYS A 99 -9.31 -8.02 12.60
N LEU A 100 -8.46 -7.92 11.58
CA LEU A 100 -7.90 -6.62 11.16
C LEU A 100 -8.99 -5.75 10.52
N GLN A 101 -9.87 -6.34 9.71
CA GLN A 101 -11.03 -5.65 9.14
C GLN A 101 -11.93 -5.07 10.24
N GLU A 102 -12.33 -5.88 11.23
CA GLU A 102 -13.12 -5.42 12.39
C GLU A 102 -12.44 -4.28 13.16
N ARG A 103 -11.10 -4.36 13.32
CA ARG A 103 -10.32 -3.30 13.97
C ARG A 103 -10.38 -1.99 13.16
N LEU A 104 -10.18 -2.05 11.85
CA LEU A 104 -10.23 -0.88 10.95
C LEU A 104 -11.63 -0.24 10.93
N ASP A 105 -12.67 -1.07 10.86
CA ASP A 105 -14.06 -0.61 10.94
C ASP A 105 -14.37 0.02 12.30
N GLY A 106 -13.85 -0.56 13.38
CA GLY A 106 -13.92 0.02 14.72
C GLY A 106 -13.23 1.40 14.80
N ILE A 107 -12.05 1.57 14.21
CA ILE A 107 -11.36 2.87 14.15
C ILE A 107 -12.21 3.88 13.38
N LYS A 108 -12.73 3.51 12.22
CA LYS A 108 -13.56 4.39 11.38
C LYS A 108 -14.87 4.78 12.05
N ALA A 109 -15.51 3.87 12.76
CA ALA A 109 -16.79 4.10 13.42
C ALA A 109 -16.65 4.97 14.69
N ASN A 110 -15.52 4.88 15.39
CA ASN A 110 -15.35 5.49 16.71
C ASN A 110 -14.37 6.68 16.72
N THR A 111 -13.76 7.02 15.59
CA THR A 111 -12.81 8.13 15.47
C THR A 111 -13.07 8.95 14.21
N LYS A 112 -12.31 10.04 14.03
CA LYS A 112 -12.31 10.83 12.79
C LYS A 112 -11.46 10.23 11.67
N TYR A 113 -10.72 9.15 11.94
CA TYR A 113 -9.75 8.60 11.01
C TYR A 113 -10.40 7.65 10.03
N ASN A 114 -10.03 7.79 8.75
CA ASN A 114 -10.48 6.90 7.69
C ASN A 114 -9.40 5.88 7.32
N TYR A 115 -9.78 4.85 6.56
CA TYR A 115 -8.82 3.92 6.00
C TYR A 115 -9.16 3.53 4.55
N ILE A 116 -8.14 3.12 3.80
CA ILE A 116 -8.27 2.55 2.45
C ILE A 116 -7.36 1.31 2.39
N ILE A 117 -7.83 0.21 1.82
CA ILE A 117 -7.01 -1.00 1.62
C ILE A 117 -6.90 -1.28 0.13
N PHE A 118 -5.66 -1.36 -0.36
CA PHE A 118 -5.31 -1.91 -1.66
C PHE A 118 -4.84 -3.35 -1.45
N TYR A 119 -5.56 -4.30 -2.04
CA TYR A 119 -5.12 -5.70 -2.14
C TYR A 119 -4.87 -6.07 -3.59
N LYS A 120 -4.14 -7.16 -3.83
CA LYS A 120 -3.71 -7.57 -5.19
C LYS A 120 -4.80 -7.47 -6.25
N ASN A 121 -6.02 -7.95 -5.95
CA ASN A 121 -7.12 -7.95 -6.93
C ASN A 121 -7.53 -6.53 -7.36
N MET A 122 -7.52 -5.57 -6.43
CA MET A 122 -7.75 -4.16 -6.77
C MET A 122 -6.59 -3.61 -7.60
N ILE A 123 -5.35 -3.88 -7.17
CA ILE A 123 -4.15 -3.41 -7.86
C ILE A 123 -4.08 -3.95 -9.29
N SER A 124 -4.38 -5.23 -9.52
CA SER A 124 -4.43 -5.85 -10.85
C SER A 124 -5.51 -5.26 -11.77
N ILE A 125 -6.54 -4.59 -11.23
CA ILE A 125 -7.54 -3.85 -12.02
C ILE A 125 -7.03 -2.45 -12.37
N ILE A 126 -6.19 -1.87 -11.50
CA ILE A 126 -5.60 -0.55 -11.67
C ILE A 126 -4.49 -0.62 -12.73
N ILE A 127 -3.58 -1.59 -12.66
CA ILE A 127 -2.40 -1.71 -13.55
C ILE A 127 -2.75 -1.58 -15.05
N PRO A 128 -3.73 -2.31 -15.63
CA PRO A 128 -4.05 -2.17 -17.06
C PRO A 128 -4.50 -0.76 -17.47
N LYS A 129 -5.01 0.04 -16.52
CA LYS A 129 -5.47 1.41 -16.73
C LYS A 129 -4.35 2.43 -16.50
N MET A 130 -3.23 2.00 -15.92
CA MET A 130 -1.96 2.71 -15.92
C MET A 130 -1.37 2.50 -17.32
N ASP A 131 -1.23 3.57 -18.12
CA ASP A 131 -0.85 3.53 -19.54
C ASP A 131 0.18 2.43 -19.90
N SER A 132 -0.16 1.62 -20.91
CA SER A 132 0.70 0.60 -21.53
C SER A 132 1.96 1.15 -22.22
N LYS A 133 2.19 2.47 -22.17
CA LYS A 133 3.42 3.11 -22.65
C LYS A 133 4.59 3.00 -21.67
N VAL A 134 4.35 2.88 -20.37
CA VAL A 134 5.43 2.85 -19.35
C VAL A 134 6.03 1.46 -19.17
N LEU A 135 5.24 0.39 -19.36
CA LEU A 135 5.68 -1.00 -19.17
C LEU A 135 6.58 -1.55 -20.31
N PHE A 136 6.72 -0.84 -21.43
CA PHE A 136 7.51 -1.29 -22.59
C PHE A 136 8.54 -0.26 -23.09
N MET A 137 8.77 0.84 -22.36
CA MET A 137 9.76 1.85 -22.78
C MET A 137 11.22 1.41 -22.57
N ASP A 138 11.48 0.32 -21.84
CA ASP A 138 12.85 -0.12 -21.54
C ASP A 138 13.40 -1.22 -22.48
N ALA A 139 12.71 -1.50 -23.59
CA ALA A 139 13.12 -2.54 -24.55
C ALA A 139 13.27 -2.05 -26.01
N ARG A 140 13.18 -0.74 -26.27
CA ARG A 140 13.33 -0.21 -27.64
C ARG A 140 14.12 1.11 -27.78
N ASP A 141 14.79 1.57 -26.73
CA ASP A 141 15.63 2.78 -26.78
C ASP A 141 17.11 2.50 -26.45
N VAL A 142 17.67 1.40 -26.99
CA VAL A 142 19.12 1.23 -27.21
C VAL A 142 19.37 0.52 -28.55
#